data_AF-A0A1M7CJG3-F1
#
_entry.id   AF-A0A1M7CJG3-F1
#
_cell.length_a   1.000
_cell.length_b   1.000
_cell.length_c   1.000
_cell.angle_alpha   90.00
_cell.angle_beta   90.00
_cell.angle_gamma   90.00
#
_symmetry.space_group_name_H-M   'P 1'
#
loop_
_entity.id
_entity.type
_entity.pdbx_description
1 polymer ?
#
loop_
_entity_poly.entity_id
_entity_poly.type
_entity_poly.pdbx_seq_one_letter_code
_entity_poly.pdbx_strand_id
1 'polypeptide(L)'
;MDLDHGHLDAQDELAVRASVSLETFADFPHVSAPGLPDYWEDSYLPFYTRRGRPIERGRTVVTGADDLITMVGMGEVVHGFPSHVTRYWGMPNIWWLPVLDMPPLAFARCGEPMPKPTSSAHSPLPFAISAC
;
A
#
# COMPACT_ATOMS: atom_id res chain seq x y z
N MET A 1 -0.92 -12.61 27.13
CA MET A 1 -0.01 -12.36 25.99
C MET A 1 -0.89 -12.57 24.78
N ASP A 2 -1.78 -11.61 24.59
CA ASP A 2 -2.91 -11.67 23.67
C ASP A 2 -2.50 -10.80 22.49
N LEU A 3 -1.65 -11.37 21.65
CA LEU A 3 -1.08 -10.67 20.50
C LEU A 3 -1.93 -11.00 19.27
N ASP A 4 -2.51 -9.95 18.71
CA ASP A 4 -2.63 -9.74 17.26
C ASP A 4 -3.63 -10.57 16.43
N HIS A 5 -4.49 -11.40 17.02
CA HIS A 5 -5.50 -12.14 16.22
C HIS A 5 -6.48 -11.23 15.47
N GLY A 6 -6.91 -10.13 16.09
CA GLY A 6 -7.87 -9.22 15.45
C GLY A 6 -7.33 -8.51 14.21
N HIS A 7 -6.01 -8.37 14.08
CA HIS A 7 -5.41 -7.79 12.88
C HIS A 7 -5.38 -8.80 11.72
N LEU A 8 -4.98 -10.05 12.01
CA LEU A 8 -4.97 -11.14 11.05
C LEU A 8 -6.38 -11.43 10.52
N ASP A 9 -7.39 -11.47 11.39
CA ASP A 9 -8.80 -11.64 10.98
C ASP A 9 -9.23 -10.57 9.97
N ALA A 10 -8.82 -9.31 10.17
CA ALA A 10 -9.13 -8.23 9.24
C ALA A 10 -8.40 -8.36 7.89
N GLN A 11 -7.17 -8.90 7.88
CA GLN A 11 -6.41 -9.18 6.66
C GLN A 11 -7.02 -10.35 5.88
N ASP A 12 -7.49 -11.38 6.57
CA ASP A 12 -8.21 -12.49 5.95
C ASP A 12 -9.50 -12.01 5.28
N GLU A 13 -10.20 -11.04 5.89
CA GLU A 13 -11.34 -10.42 5.23
C GLU A 13 -10.94 -9.60 3.99
N LEU A 14 -9.73 -9.04 3.90
CA LEU A 14 -9.25 -8.38 2.69
C LEU A 14 -9.07 -9.40 1.55
N ALA A 15 -8.55 -10.58 1.86
CA ALA A 15 -8.25 -11.63 0.88
C ALA A 15 -9.47 -12.06 0.04
N VAL A 16 -10.69 -11.96 0.60
CA VAL A 16 -11.93 -12.31 -0.10
C VAL A 16 -12.57 -11.15 -0.88
N ARG A 17 -12.00 -9.94 -0.82
CA ARG A 17 -12.53 -8.75 -1.51
C ARG A 17 -11.96 -8.65 -2.92
N ALA A 18 -12.72 -8.04 -3.83
CA ALA A 18 -12.26 -7.77 -5.20
C ALA A 18 -11.48 -6.45 -5.33
N SER A 19 -11.65 -5.54 -4.37
CA SER A 19 -11.03 -4.21 -4.31
C SER A 19 -11.30 -3.57 -2.94
N VAL A 20 -10.60 -2.48 -2.63
CA VAL A 20 -10.75 -1.72 -1.38
C VAL A 20 -10.80 -0.22 -1.60
N SER A 21 -11.32 0.50 -0.60
CA SER A 21 -11.19 1.95 -0.49
C SER A 21 -9.96 2.33 0.33
N LEU A 22 -9.49 3.57 0.20
CA LEU A 22 -8.43 4.16 1.00
C LEU A 22 -8.84 4.26 2.47
N GLU A 23 -10.14 4.42 2.74
CA GLU A 23 -10.67 4.37 4.10
C GLU A 23 -10.44 3.00 4.71
N THR A 24 -10.82 1.93 4.01
CA THR A 24 -10.59 0.55 4.48
C THR A 24 -9.10 0.24 4.57
N PHE A 25 -8.31 0.65 3.57
CA PHE A 25 -6.86 0.47 3.57
C PHE A 25 -6.21 1.10 4.81
N ALA A 26 -6.68 2.28 5.23
CA ALA A 26 -6.15 2.98 6.41
C ALA A 26 -6.47 2.32 7.76
N ASP A 27 -7.31 1.28 7.80
CA ASP A 27 -7.58 0.52 9.03
C ASP A 27 -6.46 -0.50 9.35
N PHE A 28 -5.50 -0.68 8.43
CA PHE A 28 -4.44 -1.67 8.56
C PHE A 28 -3.11 -1.04 8.98
N PRO A 29 -2.22 -1.79 9.66
CA PRO A 29 -0.87 -1.36 9.94
C PRO A 29 -0.10 -1.14 8.64
N HIS A 30 0.46 0.05 8.52
CA HIS A 30 1.35 0.41 7.45
C HIS A 30 2.76 0.62 7.97
N VAL A 31 3.73 0.62 7.07
CA VAL A 31 5.13 0.90 7.35
C VAL A 31 5.61 2.05 6.49
N SER A 32 6.61 2.75 7.01
CA SER A 32 7.26 3.85 6.32
C SER A 32 8.72 3.50 6.06
N ALA A 33 9.29 4.09 5.01
CA ALA A 33 10.71 3.95 4.69
C ALA A 33 11.43 5.26 5.07
N PRO A 34 12.64 5.18 5.66
CA PRO A 34 13.29 6.36 6.20
C PRO A 34 13.86 7.22 5.07
N GLY A 35 13.74 8.55 5.21
CA GLY A 35 14.38 9.49 4.29
C GLY A 35 13.71 9.61 2.92
N LEU A 36 12.48 9.10 2.75
CA LEU A 36 11.67 9.43 1.59
C LEU A 36 11.20 10.89 1.69
N PRO A 37 11.24 11.65 0.58
CA PRO A 37 10.55 12.94 0.53
C PRO A 37 9.04 12.77 0.75
N ASP A 38 8.41 13.66 1.51
CA ASP A 38 6.98 13.59 1.85
C ASP A 38 6.08 13.37 0.63
N TYR A 39 6.38 14.01 -0.51
CA TYR A 39 5.58 13.87 -1.73
C TYR A 39 5.70 12.47 -2.39
N TRP A 40 6.81 11.76 -2.17
CA TRP A 40 6.95 10.35 -2.59
C TRP A 40 6.14 9.47 -1.66
N GLU A 41 6.31 9.66 -0.34
CA GLU A 41 5.59 8.86 0.65
C GLU A 41 4.08 9.03 0.48
N ASP A 42 3.57 10.26 0.36
CA ASP A 42 2.15 10.58 0.18
C ASP A 42 1.54 9.94 -1.08
N SER A 43 2.36 9.72 -2.12
CA SER A 43 1.92 9.06 -3.34
C SER A 43 1.66 7.56 -3.15
N TYR A 44 2.46 6.88 -2.31
CA TYR A 44 2.33 5.45 -2.02
C TYR A 44 1.37 5.18 -0.85
N LEU A 45 1.43 6.03 0.16
CA LEU A 45 0.65 5.98 1.39
C LEU A 45 0.28 7.43 1.74
N PRO A 46 -0.94 7.88 1.37
CA PRO A 46 -1.39 9.22 1.70
C PRO A 46 -1.32 9.52 3.19
N PHE A 47 -1.04 10.76 3.58
CA PHE A 47 -1.06 11.13 5.01
C PHE A 47 -2.46 11.08 5.61
N TYR A 48 -3.47 11.31 4.79
CA TYR A 48 -4.86 11.35 5.18
C TYR A 48 -5.73 10.61 4.17
N THR A 49 -6.80 10.00 4.65
CA THR A 49 -7.86 9.47 3.80
C THR A 49 -8.67 10.59 3.16
N ARG A 50 -9.55 10.25 2.21
CA ARG A 50 -10.43 11.25 1.55
C ARG A 50 -11.35 11.97 2.53
N ARG A 51 -11.74 11.32 3.63
CA ARG A 51 -12.56 11.94 4.69
C ARG A 51 -11.72 12.69 5.74
N GLY A 52 -10.41 12.81 5.52
CA GLY A 52 -9.49 13.55 6.39
C GLY A 52 -9.01 12.77 7.61
N ARG A 53 -9.18 11.45 7.64
CA ARG A 53 -8.66 10.62 8.74
C ARG A 53 -7.16 10.42 8.56
N PRO A 54 -6.31 10.64 9.57
CA PRO A 54 -4.89 10.33 9.47
C PRO A 54 -4.70 8.84 9.23
N ILE A 55 -3.79 8.49 8.32
CA ILE A 55 -3.39 7.10 8.11
C ILE A 55 -2.20 6.82 9.02
N GLU A 56 -2.37 5.88 9.95
CA GLU A 56 -1.33 5.53 10.92
C GLU A 56 -0.15 4.86 10.20
N ARG A 57 1.05 5.32 10.52
CA ARG A 57 2.31 4.76 10.04
C ARG A 57 3.01 4.10 11.21
N GLY A 58 3.24 2.80 11.09
CA GLY A 58 3.96 2.04 12.09
C GLY A 58 5.37 2.60 12.30
N ARG A 59 5.92 2.35 13.50
CA ARG A 59 7.31 2.69 13.84
C ARG A 59 8.34 1.80 13.15
N THR A 60 7.87 0.72 12.52
CA THR A 60 8.72 -0.22 11.79
C THR A 60 9.19 0.45 10.51
N VAL A 61 10.49 0.73 10.48
CA VAL A 61 11.18 1.35 9.37
C VAL A 61 11.73 0.26 8.48
N VAL A 62 11.37 0.30 7.19
CA VAL A 62 11.81 -0.71 6.23
C VAL A 62 12.86 -0.15 5.30
N THR A 63 13.95 -0.88 5.12
CA THR A 63 15.10 -0.43 4.32
C THR A 63 15.11 -0.96 2.89
N GLY A 64 14.26 -1.95 2.56
CA GLY A 64 14.19 -2.55 1.24
C GLY A 64 12.86 -3.23 0.92
N ALA A 65 12.65 -3.51 -0.37
CA ALA A 65 11.43 -4.15 -0.85
C ALA A 65 11.28 -5.61 -0.37
N ASP A 66 12.39 -6.32 -0.17
CA ASP A 66 12.39 -7.72 0.29
C ASP A 66 11.96 -7.84 1.76
N ASP A 67 12.39 -6.91 2.62
CA ASP A 67 11.95 -6.85 4.01
C ASP A 67 10.45 -6.52 4.08
N LEU A 68 10.01 -5.57 3.27
CA LEU A 68 8.62 -5.16 3.17
C LEU A 68 7.73 -6.33 2.75
N ILE A 69 8.13 -7.05 1.70
CA ILE A 69 7.32 -8.16 1.18
C ILE A 69 7.30 -9.36 2.13
N THR A 70 8.36 -9.54 2.93
CA THR A 70 8.40 -10.54 3.99
C THR A 70 7.38 -10.23 5.08
N MET A 71 7.34 -8.99 5.58
CA MET A 71 6.34 -8.58 6.58
C MET A 71 4.91 -8.66 6.05
N VAL A 72 4.69 -8.26 4.80
CA VAL A 72 3.40 -8.45 4.14
C VAL A 72 3.05 -9.92 4.10
N GLY A 73 3.97 -10.79 3.67
CA GLY A 73 3.76 -12.24 3.60
C GLY A 73 3.54 -12.95 4.94
N MET A 74 3.92 -12.30 6.05
CA MET A 74 3.64 -12.76 7.42
C MET A 74 2.33 -12.20 7.99
N GLY A 75 1.64 -11.33 7.25
CA GLY A 75 0.40 -10.70 7.70
C GLY A 75 0.58 -9.58 8.72
N GLU A 76 1.80 -9.05 8.89
CA GLU A 76 2.09 -8.01 9.88
C GLU A 76 1.68 -6.61 9.41
N VAL A 77 1.67 -6.39 8.09
CA VAL A 77 1.45 -5.08 7.48
C VAL A 77 0.71 -5.20 6.15
N VAL A 78 -0.03 -4.15 5.79
CA VAL A 78 -0.61 -3.95 4.45
C VAL A 78 0.13 -2.81 3.78
N HIS A 79 0.51 -2.97 2.50
CA HIS A 79 1.27 -1.94 1.78
C HIS A 79 0.74 -1.69 0.36
N GLY A 80 0.87 -0.44 -0.10
CA GLY A 80 0.52 -0.03 -1.45
C GLY A 80 1.70 -0.21 -2.40
N PHE A 81 1.50 -0.90 -3.52
CA PHE A 81 2.51 -1.06 -4.55
C PHE A 81 2.03 -0.57 -5.92
N PRO A 82 2.97 -0.15 -6.79
CA PRO A 82 2.66 0.09 -8.19
C PRO A 82 2.16 -1.20 -8.83
N SER A 83 1.05 -1.12 -9.54
CA SER A 83 0.41 -2.28 -10.18
C SER A 83 1.32 -3.12 -11.06
N HIS A 84 2.36 -2.54 -11.68
CA HIS A 84 3.26 -3.27 -12.57
C HIS A 84 4.09 -4.33 -11.83
N VAL A 85 4.29 -4.19 -10.52
CA VAL A 85 5.04 -5.15 -9.68
C VAL A 85 4.36 -6.53 -9.67
N THR A 86 3.02 -6.57 -9.77
CA THR A 86 2.22 -7.82 -9.85
C THR A 86 2.66 -8.76 -10.99
N ARG A 87 3.27 -8.21 -12.05
CA ARG A 87 3.74 -9.00 -13.20
C ARG A 87 5.02 -9.79 -12.90
N TYR A 88 5.76 -9.37 -11.89
CA TYR A 88 7.08 -9.92 -11.54
C TYR A 88 7.04 -10.70 -10.23
N TRP A 89 6.11 -10.38 -9.34
CA TRP A 89 5.98 -11.01 -8.03
C TRP A 89 4.81 -12.00 -7.99
N GLY A 90 5.11 -13.25 -8.34
CA GLY A 90 4.16 -14.38 -8.26
C GLY A 90 4.22 -15.08 -6.91
N MET A 91 3.85 -14.40 -5.83
CA MET A 91 3.84 -14.99 -4.48
C MET A 91 2.46 -15.60 -4.18
N PRO A 92 2.39 -16.92 -3.90
CA PRO A 92 1.11 -17.63 -3.79
C PRO A 92 0.33 -17.29 -2.51
N ASN A 93 0.99 -16.75 -1.47
CA ASN A 93 0.39 -16.38 -0.19
C ASN A 93 0.04 -14.89 -0.09
N ILE A 94 -0.03 -14.18 -1.23
CA ILE A 94 -0.23 -12.74 -1.27
C ILE A 94 -1.39 -12.37 -2.21
N TRP A 95 -2.28 -11.54 -1.70
CA TRP A 95 -3.43 -11.00 -2.42
C TRP A 95 -3.18 -9.57 -2.88
N TRP A 96 -3.39 -9.33 -4.17
CA TRP A 96 -3.25 -8.02 -4.79
C TRP A 96 -4.63 -7.41 -5.02
N LEU A 97 -4.95 -6.35 -4.29
CA LEU A 97 -6.28 -5.71 -4.29
C LEU A 97 -6.19 -4.27 -4.81
N PRO A 98 -6.94 -3.88 -5.84
CA PRO A 98 -6.96 -2.49 -6.29
C PRO A 98 -7.47 -1.56 -5.19
N VAL A 99 -6.82 -0.40 -4.98
CA VAL A 99 -7.35 0.70 -4.17
C VAL A 99 -8.06 1.70 -5.10
N LEU A 100 -9.39 1.73 -5.06
CA LEU A 100 -10.21 2.37 -6.10
C LEU A 100 -10.15 3.91 -6.10
N ASP A 101 -9.81 4.48 -4.98
CA ASP A 101 -9.94 5.89 -4.65
C ASP A 101 -8.58 6.57 -4.38
N MET A 102 -7.50 5.94 -4.82
CA MET A 102 -6.18 6.55 -4.89
C MET A 102 -5.87 7.11 -6.28
N PRO A 103 -5.13 8.24 -6.36
CA PRO A 103 -4.60 8.69 -7.63
C PRO A 103 -3.59 7.65 -8.16
N PRO A 104 -3.42 7.54 -9.49
CA PRO A 104 -2.39 6.69 -10.06
C PRO A 104 -0.99 7.14 -9.62
N LEU A 105 -0.11 6.18 -9.38
CA LEU A 105 1.30 6.44 -9.09
C LEU A 105 2.00 7.01 -10.34
N ALA A 106 2.50 8.24 -10.22
CA ALA A 106 3.25 8.91 -11.25
C ALA A 106 4.73 8.48 -11.22
N PHE A 107 5.29 8.22 -12.40
CA PHE A 107 6.72 7.98 -12.58
C PHE A 107 7.24 8.97 -13.62
N ALA A 108 8.41 9.54 -13.34
CA ALA A 108 9.12 10.42 -14.27
C ALA A 108 10.52 9.86 -14.53
N ARG A 109 11.11 10.29 -15.64
CA ARG A 109 12.53 10.04 -15.88
C ARG A 109 13.35 10.76 -14.81
N CYS A 110 14.46 10.15 -14.39
CA CYS A 110 15.39 10.82 -13.49
C CYS A 110 15.85 12.17 -14.11
N GLY A 111 15.69 13.26 -13.35
CA GLY A 111 15.98 14.62 -13.78
C GLY A 111 14.79 15.40 -14.36
N GLU A 112 13.64 14.77 -14.55
CA GLU A 112 12.39 15.45 -14.93
C GLU A 112 11.48 15.69 -13.71
N PRO A 113 10.71 16.78 -13.70
CA PRO A 113 9.72 17.01 -12.66
C PRO A 113 8.62 15.94 -12.72
N MET A 114 8.18 15.47 -11.55
CA MET A 114 7.08 14.52 -11.45
C MET A 114 5.82 15.09 -12.13
N PRO A 115 5.15 14.35 -13.04
CA PRO A 115 3.90 14.82 -13.60
C PRO A 115 2.86 14.95 -12.50
N LYS A 116 2.06 16.01 -12.52
CA LYS A 116 0.93 16.15 -11.60
C LYS A 116 0.01 14.94 -11.78
N PRO A 117 -0.53 14.36 -10.70
CA PRO A 117 -1.50 13.27 -10.82
C PRO A 117 -2.67 13.80 -11.66
N THR A 118 -2.80 13.27 -12.87
CA THR A 118 -3.91 13.58 -13.75
C THR A 118 -4.96 12.50 -13.57
N SER A 119 -6.22 12.89 -13.41
CA SER A 119 -7.37 11.97 -13.37
C SER A 119 -7.65 11.35 -14.74
N SER A 120 -6.62 10.82 -15.41
CA SER A 120 -6.78 10.06 -16.64
C SER A 120 -6.94 8.59 -16.29
N ALA A 121 -8.07 8.01 -16.70
CA ALA A 121 -8.51 6.64 -16.44
C ALA A 121 -7.60 5.52 -17.00
N HIS A 122 -6.43 5.86 -17.55
CA HIS A 122 -5.50 4.91 -18.18
C HIS A 122 -4.24 4.60 -17.36
N SER A 123 -3.99 5.32 -16.26
CA SER A 123 -2.88 4.97 -15.37
C SER A 123 -3.36 3.95 -14.35
N PRO A 124 -2.64 2.83 -14.17
CA PRO A 124 -3.15 1.77 -13.33
C PRO A 124 -3.12 2.20 -11.87
N LEU A 125 -4.24 1.96 -11.19
CA LEU A 125 -4.40 2.27 -9.76
C LEU A 125 -3.35 1.52 -8.93
N PRO A 126 -2.89 2.10 -7.81
CA PRO A 126 -2.10 1.35 -6.85
C PRO A 126 -2.91 0.17 -6.30
N PHE A 127 -2.22 -0.93 -6.03
CA PHE A 127 -2.81 -2.10 -5.39
C PHE A 127 -2.33 -2.15 -3.94
N ALA A 128 -3.27 -2.36 -3.02
CA ALA A 128 -2.97 -2.83 -1.69
C ALA A 128 -2.54 -4.30 -1.79
N ILE A 129 -1.57 -4.65 -0.96
CA ILE A 129 -1.14 -6.04 -0.77
C ILE A 129 -1.50 -6.47 0.65
N SER A 130 -2.17 -7.61 0.75
CA SER A 130 -2.44 -8.31 2.01
C SER A 130 -1.90 -9.74 1.93
N ALA A 131 -1.42 -10.30 3.05
CA ALA A 131 -1.28 -11.76 3.14
C ALA A 131 -2.62 -12.43 3.39
N CYS A 132 -2.57 -13.75 3.22
CA CYS A 132 -3.60 -14.72 3.49
C CYS A 132 -3.44 -15.36 4.88
#